data_AF-A0A094N0R7-F1
#
_entry.id   AF-A0A094N0R7-F1
#
_cell.length_a   1.000
_cell.length_b   1.000
_cell.length_c   1.000
_cell.angle_alpha   90.00
_cell.angle_beta   90.00
_cell.angle_gamma   90.00
#
_symmetry.space_group_name_H-M   'P 1'
#
loop_
_entity.id
_entity.type
_entity.pdbx_description
1 polymer ?
#
loop_
_entity_poly.entity_id
_entity_poly.type
_entity_poly.pdbx_seq_one_letter_code
_entity_poly.pdbx_strand_id
1 'polypeptide(L)'
;FIPVSQQLLSAAGYREGFLWKRGRDNGQFLSRKFVLSEREGALKYFNKNDAKEPKAIMKIEHLNATFQPAKIGNPHGLQITYLKDNSTRNIFVYHEDGKEIVDWFNAIRAARFHYLQVAFPGASDVDLVPKLSRNYLKEGYMEKTGPKQTEGFKKRWFTMDDRRLMYFKDPLDAFARGEVFIGSKENSYKVLEGLPPSTQGNHWQHGITIVTPDRKFLFACETEDDQLEWITTFQKVISRPMLPQEYA
;
A
#
# COMPACT_ATOMS: atom_id res chain seq x y z
N PHE A 1 -12.89 -6.32 -33.01
CA PHE A 1 -13.86 -5.22 -33.10
C PHE A 1 -14.73 -5.26 -31.86
N ILE A 2 -14.45 -4.39 -30.88
CA ILE A 2 -15.25 -4.24 -29.67
C ILE A 2 -16.30 -3.15 -29.96
N PRO A 3 -17.58 -3.29 -29.55
CA PRO A 3 -18.62 -2.35 -29.91
C PRO A 3 -18.36 -0.97 -29.33
N VAL A 4 -18.56 0.06 -30.15
CA VAL A 4 -18.34 1.49 -29.89
C VAL A 4 -19.08 2.01 -28.64
N SER A 5 -20.10 1.31 -28.16
CA SER A 5 -20.84 1.67 -26.93
C SER A 5 -20.08 1.38 -25.62
N GLN A 6 -19.09 0.46 -25.62
CA GLN A 6 -18.27 0.19 -24.43
C GLN A 6 -17.03 1.10 -24.30
N GLN A 7 -16.71 1.87 -25.34
CA GLN A 7 -15.61 2.85 -25.29
C GLN A 7 -15.98 4.13 -24.52
N LEU A 8 -17.27 4.41 -24.28
CA LEU A 8 -17.73 5.69 -23.73
C LEU A 8 -17.64 5.83 -22.19
N LEU A 9 -17.47 4.74 -21.43
CA LEU A 9 -17.41 4.79 -19.95
C LEU A 9 -16.00 4.86 -19.37
N SER A 10 -14.97 4.72 -20.21
CA SER A 10 -13.54 4.73 -19.81
C SER A 10 -12.78 5.95 -20.34
N ALA A 11 -13.37 6.72 -21.26
CA ALA A 11 -12.65 7.73 -22.06
C ALA A 11 -12.72 9.17 -21.54
N ALA A 12 -13.42 9.46 -20.44
CA ALA A 12 -13.72 10.85 -20.04
C ALA A 12 -13.00 11.34 -18.76
N GLY A 13 -11.99 10.61 -18.25
CA GLY A 13 -11.33 10.95 -16.98
C GLY A 13 -12.30 11.01 -15.79
N TYR A 14 -13.46 10.36 -15.92
CA TYR A 14 -14.54 10.32 -14.94
C TYR A 14 -15.13 8.91 -14.88
N ARG A 15 -15.28 8.37 -13.67
CA ARG A 15 -15.97 7.09 -13.44
C ARG A 15 -16.76 7.19 -12.14
N GLU A 16 -18.01 6.75 -12.15
CA GLU A 16 -18.79 6.56 -10.93
C GLU A 16 -19.48 5.20 -10.90
N GLY A 17 -19.80 4.74 -9.71
CA GLY A 17 -20.43 3.43 -9.52
C GLY A 17 -20.39 3.00 -8.07
N PHE A 18 -20.99 1.85 -7.80
CA PHE A 18 -21.04 1.29 -6.45
C PHE A 18 -19.97 0.22 -6.26
N LEU A 19 -19.30 0.24 -5.12
CA LEU A 19 -18.39 -0.82 -4.70
C LEU A 19 -18.80 -1.29 -3.31
N TRP A 20 -18.68 -2.59 -3.07
CA TRP A 20 -18.77 -3.15 -1.72
C TRP A 20 -17.51 -2.75 -0.97
N LYS A 21 -17.64 -1.90 0.04
CA LYS A 21 -16.52 -1.34 0.80
C LYS A 21 -16.55 -1.83 2.23
N ARG A 22 -15.42 -2.36 2.70
CA ARG A 22 -15.24 -2.72 4.11
C ARG A 22 -15.31 -1.49 5.01
N GLY A 23 -16.09 -1.58 6.10
CA GLY A 23 -16.11 -0.62 7.18
C GLY A 23 -14.78 -0.60 7.94
N ARG A 24 -14.53 0.51 8.64
CA ARG A 24 -13.26 0.73 9.34
C ARG A 24 -13.06 -0.29 10.47
N ASP A 25 -14.03 -0.37 11.37
CA ASP A 25 -13.87 -1.09 12.64
C ASP A 25 -14.82 -2.30 12.77
N ASN A 26 -15.89 -2.37 11.96
CA ASN A 26 -16.97 -3.35 12.12
C ASN A 26 -16.83 -4.61 11.23
N GLY A 27 -15.82 -4.69 10.36
CA GLY A 27 -15.65 -5.85 9.47
C GLY A 27 -16.57 -5.94 8.27
N GLN A 28 -17.72 -5.27 8.29
CA GLN A 28 -18.77 -5.43 7.29
C GLN A 28 -18.46 -4.71 5.97
N PHE A 29 -18.79 -5.35 4.86
CA PHE A 29 -18.83 -4.69 3.56
C PHE A 29 -20.20 -4.08 3.33
N LEU A 30 -20.23 -2.81 2.90
CA LEU A 30 -21.46 -2.11 2.56
C LEU A 30 -21.30 -1.43 1.21
N SER A 31 -22.36 -1.41 0.40
CA SER A 31 -22.36 -0.73 -0.89
C SER A 31 -22.17 0.78 -0.71
N ARG A 32 -21.22 1.37 -1.44
CA ARG A 32 -20.88 2.79 -1.38
C ARG A 32 -20.67 3.33 -2.79
N LYS A 33 -21.21 4.52 -3.06
CA LYS A 33 -20.92 5.23 -4.31
C LYS A 33 -19.48 5.74 -4.27
N PHE A 34 -18.71 5.39 -5.29
CA PHE A 34 -17.39 5.93 -5.58
C PHE A 34 -17.46 6.82 -6.82
N VAL A 35 -16.64 7.85 -6.85
CA VAL A 35 -16.49 8.77 -7.98
C VAL A 35 -15.00 9.06 -8.17
N LEU A 36 -14.42 8.66 -9.29
CA LEU A 36 -13.10 9.06 -9.74
C LEU A 36 -13.26 10.22 -10.72
N SER A 37 -12.56 11.32 -10.48
CA SER A 37 -12.57 12.51 -11.34
C SER A 37 -11.15 13.04 -11.50
N GLU A 38 -10.62 12.97 -12.72
CA GLU A 38 -9.31 13.55 -13.07
C GLU A 38 -9.35 15.07 -12.99
N ARG A 39 -10.46 15.69 -13.40
CA ARG A 39 -10.67 17.14 -13.29
C ARG A 39 -10.54 17.63 -11.86
N GLU A 40 -11.04 16.86 -10.90
CA GLU A 40 -10.95 17.17 -9.48
C GLU A 40 -9.68 16.60 -8.81
N GLY A 41 -8.86 15.84 -9.55
CA GLY A 41 -7.64 15.23 -9.04
C GLY A 41 -7.87 14.17 -7.95
N ALA A 42 -9.04 13.53 -7.89
CA ALA A 42 -9.41 12.72 -6.73
C ALA A 42 -10.33 11.51 -7.01
N LEU A 43 -10.17 10.48 -6.18
CA LEU A 43 -11.16 9.43 -5.93
C LEU A 43 -11.94 9.78 -4.65
N LYS A 44 -13.27 9.81 -4.75
CA LYS A 44 -14.18 10.15 -3.65
C LYS A 44 -15.11 8.97 -3.38
N TYR A 45 -15.60 8.87 -2.15
CA TYR A 45 -16.73 7.99 -1.85
C TYR A 45 -17.72 8.63 -0.90
N PHE A 46 -18.98 8.21 -1.03
CA PHE A 46 -20.11 8.70 -0.24
C PHE A 46 -20.60 7.60 0.70
N ASN A 47 -20.90 7.95 1.95
CA ASN A 47 -21.40 6.98 2.95
C ASN A 47 -22.88 6.66 2.79
N LYS A 48 -23.63 7.54 2.12
CA LYS A 48 -25.05 7.42 1.76
C LYS A 48 -25.23 7.89 0.32
N ASN A 49 -26.27 7.41 -0.35
CA ASN A 49 -26.48 7.70 -1.78
C ASN A 49 -26.90 9.15 -2.04
N ASP A 50 -27.59 9.76 -1.07
CA ASP A 50 -28.12 11.12 -1.08
C ASP A 50 -27.17 12.12 -0.39
N ALA A 51 -25.98 11.69 0.02
CA ALA A 51 -25.01 12.57 0.66
C ALA A 51 -24.52 13.65 -0.32
N LYS A 52 -24.71 14.92 0.05
CA LYS A 52 -24.21 16.08 -0.72
C LYS A 52 -22.68 16.17 -0.72
N GLU A 53 -22.05 15.75 0.37
CA GLU A 53 -20.61 15.82 0.58
C GLU A 53 -19.98 14.42 0.62
N PRO A 54 -18.79 14.23 0.02
CA PRO A 54 -18.08 12.96 0.08
C PRO A 54 -17.62 12.67 1.51
N LYS A 55 -17.67 11.40 1.92
CA LYS A 55 -17.16 10.96 3.21
C LYS A 55 -15.62 11.01 3.27
N ALA A 56 -14.97 10.82 2.13
CA ALA A 56 -13.53 11.01 1.97
C ALA A 56 -13.20 11.44 0.53
N ILE A 57 -12.14 12.23 0.42
CA ILE A 57 -11.53 12.66 -0.84
C ILE A 57 -10.08 12.15 -0.82
N MET A 58 -9.71 11.35 -1.80
CA MET A 58 -8.39 10.71 -1.90
C MET A 58 -7.70 11.27 -3.14
N LYS A 59 -6.69 12.12 -2.95
CA LYS A 59 -5.94 12.74 -4.07
C LYS A 59 -5.24 11.67 -4.90
N ILE A 60 -5.31 11.78 -6.23
CA ILE A 60 -4.68 10.86 -7.18
C ILE A 60 -3.15 10.77 -6.94
N GLU A 61 -2.53 11.88 -6.58
CA GLU A 61 -1.09 11.98 -6.25
C GLU A 61 -0.62 10.91 -5.26
N HIS A 62 -1.40 10.64 -4.22
CA HIS A 62 -1.04 9.70 -3.15
C HIS A 62 -1.78 8.37 -3.24
N LEU A 63 -2.57 8.15 -4.29
CA LEU A 63 -3.40 6.96 -4.46
C LEU A 63 -2.56 5.79 -4.97
N ASN A 64 -2.78 4.60 -4.42
CA ASN A 64 -2.31 3.33 -4.95
C ASN A 64 -3.45 2.29 -4.88
N ALA A 65 -3.42 1.32 -5.80
CA ALA A 65 -4.39 0.24 -5.84
C ALA A 65 -3.67 -1.07 -6.18
N THR A 66 -3.99 -2.14 -5.48
CA THR A 66 -3.43 -3.49 -5.72
C THR A 66 -4.49 -4.54 -5.43
N PHE A 67 -4.60 -5.55 -6.30
CA PHE A 67 -5.48 -6.69 -6.05
C PHE A 67 -4.94 -7.51 -4.87
N GLN A 68 -5.84 -7.88 -3.95
CA GLN A 68 -5.53 -8.54 -2.68
C GLN A 68 -6.58 -9.60 -2.33
N PRO A 69 -6.89 -10.55 -3.24
CA PRO A 69 -8.06 -11.42 -3.10
C PRO A 69 -7.97 -12.35 -1.89
N ALA A 70 -6.79 -12.95 -1.64
CA ALA A 70 -6.57 -13.84 -0.50
C ALA A 70 -6.70 -13.10 0.84
N LYS A 71 -6.10 -11.90 0.94
CA LYS A 71 -6.16 -11.05 2.16
C LYS A 71 -7.58 -10.58 2.46
N ILE A 72 -8.32 -10.21 1.42
CA ILE A 72 -9.68 -9.67 1.53
C ILE A 72 -10.73 -10.79 1.71
N GLY A 73 -10.41 -12.01 1.28
CA GLY A 73 -11.34 -13.14 1.27
C GLY A 73 -12.39 -13.05 0.15
N ASN A 74 -12.04 -12.40 -0.96
CA ASN A 74 -12.92 -12.24 -2.12
C ASN A 74 -12.09 -12.27 -3.42
N PRO A 75 -12.46 -13.03 -4.46
CA PRO A 75 -11.67 -13.13 -5.71
C PRO A 75 -11.50 -11.80 -6.44
N HIS A 76 -12.39 -10.84 -6.19
CA HIS A 76 -12.39 -9.49 -6.77
C HIS A 76 -11.91 -8.43 -5.77
N GLY A 77 -11.22 -8.85 -4.70
CA GLY A 77 -10.74 -7.96 -3.65
C GLY A 77 -9.66 -7.00 -4.14
N LEU A 78 -9.92 -5.69 -4.07
CA LEU A 78 -8.98 -4.62 -4.37
C LEU A 78 -8.67 -3.82 -3.09
N GLN A 79 -7.39 -3.66 -2.78
CA GLN A 79 -6.91 -2.77 -1.73
C GLN A 79 -6.52 -1.43 -2.35
N ILE A 80 -7.20 -0.37 -1.96
CA ILE A 80 -6.87 1.01 -2.28
C ILE A 80 -6.18 1.62 -1.06
N THR A 81 -5.05 2.28 -1.29
CA THR A 81 -4.31 3.00 -0.25
C THR A 81 -4.11 4.45 -0.64
N TYR A 82 -4.13 5.33 0.34
CA TYR A 82 -3.78 6.73 0.16
C TYR A 82 -3.16 7.30 1.44
N LEU A 83 -2.36 8.35 1.27
CA LEU A 83 -1.78 9.07 2.39
C LEU A 83 -2.83 10.02 2.99
N LYS A 84 -3.09 9.87 4.29
CA LYS A 84 -3.93 10.78 5.08
C LYS A 84 -3.15 11.24 6.31
N ASP A 85 -2.91 12.54 6.43
CA ASP A 85 -2.19 13.12 7.57
C ASP A 85 -0.83 12.41 7.83
N ASN A 86 -0.11 12.15 6.74
CA ASN A 86 1.15 11.38 6.68
C ASN A 86 1.07 9.88 7.09
N SER A 87 -0.13 9.34 7.33
CA SER A 87 -0.34 7.90 7.56
C SER A 87 -1.09 7.23 6.40
N THR A 88 -0.66 6.03 6.05
CA THR A 88 -1.32 5.23 5.02
C THR A 88 -2.67 4.73 5.52
N ARG A 89 -3.73 5.07 4.77
CA ARG A 89 -5.09 4.57 4.99
C ARG A 89 -5.41 3.45 3.99
N ASN A 90 -5.74 2.27 4.51
CA ASN A 90 -6.30 1.15 3.74
C ASN A 90 -7.81 1.30 3.54
N ILE A 91 -8.24 1.03 2.31
CA ILE A 91 -9.63 0.90 1.88
C ILE A 91 -9.75 -0.42 1.11
N PHE A 92 -10.50 -1.37 1.66
CA PHE A 92 -10.74 -2.67 1.03
C PHE A 92 -12.09 -2.65 0.34
N VAL A 93 -12.10 -2.95 -0.96
CA VAL A 93 -13.31 -2.96 -1.79
C VAL A 93 -13.36 -4.20 -2.67
N TYR A 94 -14.54 -4.55 -3.15
CA TYR A 94 -14.73 -5.48 -4.25
C TYR A 94 -15.96 -5.09 -5.07
N HIS A 95 -16.11 -5.73 -6.22
CA HIS A 95 -17.35 -5.76 -7.00
C HIS A 95 -17.73 -7.22 -7.30
N GLU A 96 -19.01 -7.53 -7.42
CA GLU A 96 -19.47 -8.89 -7.72
C GLU A 96 -19.10 -9.31 -9.14
N ASP A 97 -19.22 -8.39 -10.10
CA ASP A 97 -18.66 -8.53 -11.43
C ASP A 97 -17.15 -8.23 -11.44
N GLY A 98 -16.36 -9.22 -11.88
CA GLY A 98 -14.91 -9.12 -12.02
C GLY A 98 -14.46 -8.09 -13.07
N LYS A 99 -15.25 -7.91 -14.14
CA LYS A 99 -14.97 -6.88 -15.15
C LYS A 99 -15.03 -5.49 -14.53
N GLU A 100 -16.06 -5.23 -13.72
CA GLU A 100 -16.26 -3.92 -13.10
C GLU A 100 -15.11 -3.54 -12.15
N ILE A 101 -14.60 -4.47 -11.34
CA ILE A 101 -13.47 -4.16 -10.46
C ILE A 101 -12.17 -3.93 -11.25
N VAL A 102 -11.98 -4.66 -12.35
CA VAL A 102 -10.82 -4.48 -13.25
C VAL A 102 -10.92 -3.13 -13.98
N ASP A 103 -12.10 -2.73 -14.41
CA ASP A 103 -12.35 -1.41 -15.00
C ASP A 103 -12.06 -0.28 -13.99
N TRP A 104 -12.47 -0.44 -12.72
CA TRP A 104 -12.11 0.51 -11.65
C TRP A 104 -10.59 0.61 -11.44
N PHE A 105 -9.89 -0.53 -11.38
CA PHE A 105 -8.44 -0.57 -11.24
C PHE A 105 -7.74 0.15 -12.42
N ASN A 106 -8.18 -0.11 -13.65
CA ASN A 106 -7.62 0.54 -14.83
C ASN A 106 -7.96 2.03 -14.92
N ALA A 107 -9.16 2.44 -14.50
CA ALA A 107 -9.52 3.85 -14.42
C ALA A 107 -8.63 4.61 -13.41
N ILE A 108 -8.35 4.01 -12.24
CA ILE A 108 -7.39 4.56 -11.27
C ILE A 108 -6.00 4.70 -11.90
N ARG A 109 -5.53 3.68 -12.64
CA ARG A 109 -4.24 3.72 -13.34
C ARG A 109 -4.17 4.80 -14.42
N ALA A 110 -5.23 4.98 -15.20
CA ALA A 110 -5.31 6.03 -16.22
C ALA A 110 -5.25 7.43 -15.59
N ALA A 111 -6.03 7.66 -14.53
CA ALA A 111 -6.02 8.92 -13.79
C ALA A 111 -4.63 9.22 -13.17
N ARG A 112 -3.97 8.18 -12.63
CA ARG A 112 -2.58 8.25 -12.14
C ARG A 112 -1.60 8.58 -13.26
N PHE A 113 -1.79 8.05 -14.46
CA PHE A 113 -0.91 8.29 -15.59
C PHE A 113 -0.96 9.75 -16.03
N HIS A 114 -2.15 10.30 -16.23
CA HIS A 114 -2.33 11.71 -16.58
C HIS A 114 -1.76 12.64 -15.49
N TYR A 115 -1.99 12.32 -14.22
CA TYR A 115 -1.36 13.06 -13.11
C TYR A 115 0.18 13.07 -13.23
N LEU A 116 0.79 11.91 -13.48
CA LEU A 116 2.25 11.80 -13.58
C LEU A 116 2.83 12.51 -14.81
N GLN A 117 2.14 12.49 -15.96
CA GLN A 117 2.57 13.23 -17.14
C GLN A 117 2.62 14.74 -16.88
N VAL A 118 1.66 15.28 -16.12
CA VAL A 118 1.65 16.69 -15.73
C VAL A 118 2.71 17.00 -14.66
N ALA A 119 2.86 16.13 -13.66
CA ALA A 119 3.81 16.32 -12.57
C ALA A 119 5.29 16.15 -13.02
N PHE A 120 5.52 15.38 -14.09
CA PHE A 120 6.86 15.04 -14.60
C PHE A 120 6.92 15.20 -16.13
N PRO A 121 6.85 16.43 -16.67
CA PRO A 121 6.70 16.68 -18.11
C PRO A 121 7.88 16.22 -18.98
N GLY A 122 9.02 15.88 -18.38
CA GLY A 122 10.19 15.31 -19.06
C GLY A 122 10.33 13.79 -18.94
N ALA A 123 9.44 13.11 -18.23
CA ALA A 123 9.49 11.65 -18.08
C ALA A 123 8.83 10.97 -19.28
N SER A 124 9.43 9.89 -19.77
CA SER A 124 8.82 9.09 -20.83
C SER A 124 7.67 8.23 -20.29
N ASP A 125 6.74 7.84 -21.15
CA ASP A 125 5.66 6.92 -20.75
C ASP A 125 6.20 5.61 -20.15
N VAL A 126 7.33 5.12 -20.64
CA VAL A 126 8.04 3.93 -20.13
C VAL A 126 8.47 4.11 -18.67
N ASP A 127 8.87 5.33 -18.29
CA ASP A 127 9.26 5.66 -16.91
C ASP A 127 8.06 5.85 -15.97
N LEU A 128 6.89 6.17 -16.52
CA LEU A 128 5.67 6.46 -15.77
C LEU A 128 4.79 5.22 -15.54
N VAL A 129 4.71 4.31 -16.51
CA VAL A 129 3.88 3.09 -16.44
C VAL A 129 4.12 2.25 -15.16
N PRO A 130 5.37 2.05 -14.68
CA PRO A 130 5.62 1.34 -13.42
C PRO A 130 5.11 2.06 -12.17
N LYS A 131 4.82 3.37 -12.25
CA LYS A 131 4.42 4.23 -11.12
C LYS A 131 2.90 4.38 -10.99
N LEU A 132 2.11 3.86 -11.94
CA LEU A 132 0.64 4.00 -11.96
C LEU A 132 -0.02 3.34 -10.76
N SER A 133 0.40 2.11 -10.48
CA SER A 133 -0.02 1.28 -9.35
C SER A 133 1.15 0.39 -8.96
N ARG A 134 1.30 0.12 -7.67
CA ARG A 134 2.40 -0.67 -7.12
C ARG A 134 1.82 -1.85 -6.34
N ASN A 135 2.23 -3.05 -6.73
CA ASN A 135 2.08 -4.21 -5.87
C ASN A 135 3.11 -4.11 -4.73
N TYR A 136 2.79 -4.72 -3.60
CA TYR A 136 3.71 -4.77 -2.47
C TYR A 136 4.85 -5.73 -2.77
N LEU A 137 6.07 -5.34 -2.39
CA LEU A 137 7.29 -6.11 -2.64
C LEU A 137 7.29 -7.42 -1.87
N LYS A 138 6.84 -7.38 -0.61
CA LYS A 138 6.55 -8.53 0.23
C LYS A 138 5.54 -8.14 1.31
N GLU A 139 4.72 -9.10 1.70
CA GLU A 139 3.86 -9.02 2.86
C GLU A 139 3.94 -10.30 3.67
N GLY A 140 3.61 -10.22 4.95
CA GLY A 140 3.65 -11.39 5.82
C GLY A 140 3.71 -11.01 7.29
N TYR A 141 3.56 -11.99 8.16
CA TYR A 141 3.74 -11.76 9.59
C TYR A 141 5.22 -11.75 9.96
N MET A 142 5.58 -10.85 10.88
CA MET A 142 6.84 -10.88 11.65
C MET A 142 6.52 -10.49 13.10
N GLU A 143 7.33 -10.94 14.05
CA GLU A 143 7.35 -10.36 15.38
C GLU A 143 8.22 -9.10 15.38
N LYS A 144 7.87 -8.10 16.19
CA LYS A 144 8.69 -6.89 16.42
C LYS A 144 8.69 -6.44 17.87
N THR A 145 9.78 -5.83 18.33
CA THR A 145 9.86 -5.12 19.61
C THR A 145 9.66 -3.60 19.46
N GLY A 146 9.64 -2.87 20.56
CA GLY A 146 9.56 -1.41 20.63
C GLY A 146 10.90 -0.71 20.47
N PRO A 147 10.93 0.63 20.55
CA PRO A 147 12.15 1.44 20.39
C PRO A 147 13.24 1.11 21.40
N LYS A 148 12.88 0.72 22.64
CA LYS A 148 13.87 0.43 23.68
C LYS A 148 14.45 -0.98 23.56
N GLN A 149 13.86 -1.82 22.70
CA GLN A 149 14.26 -3.22 22.47
C GLN A 149 14.13 -4.12 23.70
N THR A 150 13.54 -3.59 24.77
CA THR A 150 13.20 -4.32 26.01
C THR A 150 11.70 -4.58 26.11
N GLU A 151 10.89 -3.95 25.25
CA GLU A 151 9.47 -4.26 25.16
C GLU A 151 9.28 -5.66 24.57
N GLY A 152 8.27 -6.40 25.05
CA GLY A 152 7.97 -7.72 24.51
C GLY A 152 7.68 -7.69 23.00
N PHE A 153 8.13 -8.71 22.29
CA PHE A 153 7.86 -8.87 20.87
C PHE A 153 6.36 -9.07 20.62
N LYS A 154 5.87 -8.50 19.51
CA LYS A 154 4.47 -8.62 19.10
C LYS A 154 4.39 -8.99 17.63
N LYS A 155 3.62 -10.05 17.31
CA LYS A 155 3.26 -10.43 15.94
C LYS A 155 2.49 -9.30 15.25
N ARG A 156 2.92 -8.90 14.06
CA ARG A 156 2.31 -7.85 13.22
C ARG A 156 2.32 -8.29 11.76
N TRP A 157 1.30 -7.88 11.01
CA TRP A 157 1.31 -8.01 9.56
C TRP A 157 2.14 -6.88 8.97
N PHE A 158 3.16 -7.20 8.19
CA PHE A 158 4.01 -6.23 7.51
C PHE A 158 3.68 -6.15 6.03
N THR A 159 3.78 -4.95 5.48
CA THR A 159 3.63 -4.67 4.06
C THR A 159 4.76 -3.76 3.61
N MET A 160 5.55 -4.21 2.64
CA MET A 160 6.61 -3.41 2.02
C MET A 160 6.09 -2.77 0.73
N ASP A 161 5.70 -1.50 0.78
CA ASP A 161 5.31 -0.69 -0.39
C ASP A 161 6.48 0.20 -0.79
N ASP A 162 7.22 -0.22 -1.81
CA ASP A 162 8.41 0.46 -2.30
C ASP A 162 9.47 0.72 -1.20
N ARG A 163 9.58 1.94 -0.66
CA ARG A 163 10.46 2.27 0.50
C ARG A 163 9.73 2.35 1.83
N ARG A 164 8.41 2.15 1.86
CA ARG A 164 7.59 2.30 3.06
C ARG A 164 7.23 0.93 3.63
N LEU A 165 7.87 0.58 4.74
CA LEU A 165 7.54 -0.59 5.53
C LEU A 165 6.43 -0.23 6.53
N MET A 166 5.25 -0.80 6.35
CA MET A 166 4.10 -0.59 7.25
C MET A 166 3.87 -1.85 8.08
N TYR A 167 3.42 -1.68 9.33
CA TYR A 167 3.02 -2.82 10.15
C TYR A 167 1.66 -2.62 10.84
N PHE A 168 0.84 -3.66 10.83
CA PHE A 168 -0.55 -3.66 11.25
C PHE A 168 -0.78 -4.69 12.35
N LYS A 169 -1.82 -4.52 13.16
CA LYS A 169 -2.22 -5.58 14.09
C LYS A 169 -2.85 -6.72 13.28
N ASP A 170 -3.78 -6.37 12.41
CA ASP A 170 -4.49 -7.28 11.53
C ASP A 170 -4.31 -6.85 10.06
N PRO A 171 -4.22 -7.76 9.07
CA PRO A 171 -3.96 -7.41 7.66
C PRO A 171 -5.02 -6.49 7.04
N LEU A 172 -6.24 -6.52 7.59
CA LEU A 172 -7.38 -5.70 7.16
C LEU A 172 -7.60 -4.45 8.03
N ASP A 173 -6.62 -4.09 8.87
CA ASP A 173 -6.65 -2.82 9.62
C ASP A 173 -6.68 -1.63 8.66
N ALA A 174 -7.49 -0.62 9.02
CA ALA A 174 -7.60 0.60 8.25
C ALA A 174 -6.32 1.46 8.29
N PHE A 175 -5.54 1.40 9.36
CA PHE A 175 -4.33 2.21 9.53
C PHE A 175 -3.19 1.37 10.08
N ALA A 176 -1.97 1.70 9.67
CA ALA A 176 -0.78 1.10 10.24
C ALA A 176 -0.63 1.47 11.73
N ARG A 177 -0.04 0.56 12.50
CA ARG A 177 0.42 0.85 13.88
C ARG A 177 1.72 1.64 13.88
N GLY A 178 2.43 1.63 12.76
CA GLY A 178 3.55 2.49 12.48
C GLY A 178 4.12 2.19 11.11
N GLU A 179 4.94 3.11 10.64
CA GLU A 179 5.48 3.14 9.30
C GLU A 179 6.96 3.50 9.39
N VAL A 180 7.77 2.88 8.55
CA VAL A 180 9.22 3.04 8.56
C VAL A 180 9.66 3.29 7.13
N PHE A 181 10.38 4.39 6.91
CA PHE A 181 11.05 4.64 5.65
C PHE A 181 12.34 3.81 5.59
N ILE A 182 12.55 3.11 4.49
CA ILE A 182 13.73 2.29 4.18
C ILE A 182 14.52 3.01 3.08
N GLY A 183 15.49 3.81 3.51
CA GLY A 183 16.38 4.54 2.62
C GLY A 183 17.46 3.64 2.00
N SER A 184 18.43 4.27 1.35
CA SER A 184 19.53 3.54 0.71
C SER A 184 20.74 3.36 1.63
N LYS A 185 21.68 2.52 1.18
CA LYS A 185 22.96 2.28 1.85
C LYS A 185 23.76 3.57 2.05
N GLU A 186 23.73 4.48 1.09
CA GLU A 186 24.41 5.79 1.14
C GLU A 186 23.84 6.66 2.26
N ASN A 187 22.58 6.45 2.63
CA ASN A 187 21.89 7.12 3.73
C ASN A 187 21.94 6.31 5.03
N SER A 188 22.97 5.48 5.21
CA SER A 188 23.22 4.67 6.41
C SER A 188 22.15 3.62 6.75
N TYR A 189 21.34 3.20 5.77
CA TYR A 189 20.44 2.06 5.95
C TYR A 189 21.15 0.73 5.71
N LYS A 190 20.89 -0.26 6.57
CA LYS A 190 21.43 -1.63 6.44
C LYS A 190 20.42 -2.66 6.92
N VAL A 191 20.46 -3.83 6.32
CA VAL A 191 19.78 -5.03 6.81
C VAL A 191 20.84 -6.06 7.21
N LEU A 192 20.66 -6.64 8.39
CA LEU A 192 21.52 -7.68 8.95
C LEU A 192 20.67 -8.89 9.28
N GLU A 193 21.22 -10.07 9.04
CA GLU A 193 20.65 -11.33 9.49
C GLU A 193 20.88 -11.50 11.00
N GLY A 194 19.87 -11.99 11.71
CA GLY A 194 19.90 -12.22 13.14
C GLY A 194 19.50 -11.02 14.00
N LEU A 195 19.47 -11.28 15.31
CA LEU A 195 19.22 -10.28 16.36
C LEU A 195 20.50 -10.02 17.14
N PRO A 196 20.65 -8.83 17.77
CA PRO A 196 21.72 -8.60 18.73
C PRO A 196 21.73 -9.67 19.85
N PRO A 197 22.90 -10.11 20.35
CA PRO A 197 23.00 -11.15 21.38
C PRO A 197 22.23 -10.85 22.68
N SER A 198 22.02 -9.56 22.99
CA SER A 198 21.28 -9.11 24.18
C SER A 198 19.76 -9.13 24.02
N THR A 199 19.25 -9.49 22.85
CA THR A 199 17.81 -9.48 22.57
C THR A 199 17.11 -10.64 23.28
N GLN A 200 15.98 -10.34 23.91
CA GLN A 200 15.16 -11.32 24.63
C GLN A 200 13.67 -11.13 24.28
N GLY A 201 12.87 -12.17 24.52
CA GLY A 201 11.42 -12.11 24.45
C GLY A 201 10.79 -12.30 23.07
N ASN A 202 11.58 -12.62 22.03
CA ASN A 202 11.07 -13.14 20.76
C ASN A 202 10.78 -14.64 20.88
N HIS A 203 9.69 -15.10 20.26
CA HIS A 203 9.37 -16.53 20.17
C HIS A 203 9.83 -17.11 18.83
N TRP A 204 9.78 -16.29 17.78
CA TRP A 204 10.26 -16.65 16.45
C TRP A 204 11.79 -16.56 16.38
N GLN A 205 12.41 -17.56 15.75
CA GLN A 205 13.86 -17.80 15.86
C GLN A 205 14.68 -17.09 14.78
N HIS A 206 14.05 -16.72 13.67
CA HIS A 206 14.75 -16.23 12.48
C HIS A 206 14.79 -14.70 12.47
N GLY A 207 15.84 -14.13 13.06
CA GLY A 207 15.99 -12.70 13.31
C GLY A 207 16.34 -11.83 12.10
N ILE A 208 15.85 -10.59 12.06
CA ILE A 208 16.27 -9.56 11.10
C ILE A 208 16.50 -8.25 11.87
N THR A 209 17.64 -7.61 11.63
CA THR A 209 17.95 -6.28 12.17
C THR A 209 18.02 -5.25 11.04
N ILE A 210 17.10 -4.29 11.03
CA ILE A 210 17.15 -3.12 10.14
C ILE A 210 17.78 -1.95 10.90
N VAL A 211 18.90 -1.46 10.39
CA VAL A 211 19.57 -0.26 10.89
C VAL A 211 19.12 0.94 10.06
N THR A 212 18.61 1.97 10.72
CA THR A 212 18.35 3.30 10.14
C THR A 212 19.25 4.34 10.83
N PRO A 213 19.35 5.58 10.31
CA PRO A 213 20.09 6.66 10.99
C PRO A 213 19.62 6.90 12.43
N ASP A 214 18.31 6.80 12.67
CA ASP A 214 17.73 7.14 13.98
C ASP A 214 17.77 5.98 14.97
N ARG A 215 17.51 4.75 14.52
CA ARG A 215 17.43 3.58 15.40
C ARG A 215 17.58 2.25 14.68
N LYS A 216 17.69 1.18 15.46
CA LYS A 216 17.58 -0.20 14.96
C LYS A 216 16.17 -0.74 15.19
N PHE A 217 15.63 -1.42 14.19
CA PHE A 217 14.40 -2.20 14.27
C PHE A 217 14.76 -3.68 14.30
N LEU A 218 14.18 -4.41 15.26
CA LEU A 218 14.39 -5.84 15.42
C LEU A 218 13.11 -6.58 15.06
N PHE A 219 13.21 -7.49 14.11
CA PHE A 219 12.14 -8.35 13.65
C PHE A 219 12.53 -9.81 13.82
N ALA A 220 11.55 -10.69 13.94
CA ALA A 220 11.77 -12.13 13.86
C ALA A 220 10.70 -12.75 12.94
N CYS A 221 11.09 -13.77 12.19
CA CYS A 221 10.28 -14.53 11.23
C CYS A 221 10.05 -15.96 11.76
N GLU A 222 8.91 -16.54 11.38
CA GLU A 222 8.52 -17.88 11.83
C GLU A 222 9.39 -18.97 11.20
N THR A 223 9.79 -18.80 9.94
CA THR A 223 10.63 -19.73 9.19
C THR A 223 11.85 -19.04 8.59
N GLU A 224 12.88 -19.84 8.28
CA GLU A 224 14.09 -19.40 7.59
C GLU A 224 13.79 -18.88 6.18
N ASP A 225 12.90 -19.55 5.43
CA ASP A 225 12.50 -19.13 4.10
C ASP A 225 11.88 -17.71 4.11
N ASP A 226 10.98 -17.44 5.07
CA ASP A 226 10.38 -16.11 5.21
C ASP A 226 11.43 -15.05 5.55
N GLN A 227 12.38 -15.39 6.42
CA GLN A 227 13.49 -14.52 6.79
C GLN A 227 14.34 -14.17 5.58
N LEU A 228 14.71 -15.17 4.77
CA LEU A 228 15.52 -15.00 3.57
C LEU A 228 14.80 -14.11 2.54
N GLU A 229 13.50 -14.32 2.32
CA GLU A 229 12.70 -13.50 1.42
C GLU A 229 12.59 -12.04 1.89
N TRP A 230 12.40 -11.82 3.21
CA TRP A 230 12.37 -10.48 3.78
C TRP A 230 13.72 -9.78 3.66
N ILE A 231 14.83 -10.44 4.01
CA ILE A 231 16.19 -9.90 3.87
C ILE A 231 16.47 -9.54 2.41
N THR A 232 16.16 -10.44 1.47
CA THR A 232 16.34 -10.20 0.03
C THR A 232 15.55 -8.97 -0.43
N THR A 233 14.31 -8.84 0.05
CA THR A 233 13.46 -7.67 -0.24
C THR A 233 14.07 -6.37 0.30
N PHE A 234 14.53 -6.37 1.56
CA PHE A 234 15.18 -5.19 2.15
C PHE A 234 16.49 -4.85 1.44
N GLN A 235 17.32 -5.83 1.12
CA GLN A 235 18.58 -5.63 0.40
C GLN A 235 18.33 -4.98 -0.96
N LYS A 236 17.33 -5.43 -1.72
CA LYS A 236 16.95 -4.84 -3.01
C LYS A 236 16.54 -3.37 -2.90
N VAL A 237 15.84 -3.01 -1.83
CA VAL A 237 15.39 -1.61 -1.59
C VAL A 237 16.54 -0.74 -1.13
N ILE A 238 17.39 -1.24 -0.23
CA ILE A 238 18.54 -0.52 0.33
C ILE A 238 19.64 -0.32 -0.72
N SER A 239 19.82 -1.26 -1.66
CA SER A 239 20.82 -1.15 -2.73
C SER A 239 20.42 -0.21 -3.86
N ARG A 240 19.13 0.10 -3.99
CA ARG A 240 18.64 1.09 -4.95
C ARG A 240 18.99 2.50 -4.45
N PRO A 241 19.65 3.36 -5.24
CA PRO A 241 19.82 4.77 -4.90
C PRO A 241 18.48 5.47 -4.69
N MET A 242 18.44 6.47 -3.81
CA MET A 242 17.23 7.26 -3.61
C MET A 242 17.00 8.23 -4.77
N LEU A 243 15.74 8.36 -5.18
CA LEU A 243 15.30 9.37 -6.14
C LEU A 243 15.18 10.73 -5.46
N PRO A 244 15.31 11.87 -6.18
CA PRO A 244 15.21 13.21 -5.58
C PRO A 244 13.95 13.41 -4.73
N GLN A 245 12.80 12.91 -5.19
CA GLN A 245 11.52 12.99 -4.48
C GLN A 245 11.42 12.13 -3.21
N GLU A 246 12.33 11.17 -3.00
CA GLU A 246 12.36 10.31 -1.81
C GLU A 246 13.13 10.95 -0.64
N TYR A 247 13.82 12.06 -0.86
CA TYR A 247 14.51 12.84 0.18
C TYR A 247 13.61 13.85 0.88
N ALA A 248 12.40 14.10 0.34
CA ALA A 248 11.45 15.09 0.81
C ALA A 248 10.54 14.58 1.93
#